data_AF-A0A1C4MGJ7-F1
#
_entry.id   AF-A0A1C4MGJ7-F1
#
_cell.length_a   1.000
_cell.length_b   1.000
_cell.length_c   1.000
_cell.angle_alpha   90.00
_cell.angle_beta   90.00
_cell.angle_gamma   90.00
#
_symmetry.space_group_name_H-M   'P 1'
#
loop_
_entity.id
_entity.type
_entity.pdbx_description
1 polymer ?
#
loop_
_entity_poly.entity_id
_entity_poly.type
_entity_poly.pdbx_seq_one_letter_code
_entity_poly.pdbx_strand_id
1 'polypeptide(L)'
;MVDAVPYQEAVASLARTHGATRYFAHRRESAEKLHALEAATGLEIVRPDLPLELIARRGPIGHTVVSFPSTVVHTLPLALAGTGVNIAVCDIAPEWLRTTASPRAQGFLSGVTETARGVQRLTSTAHA
;
A
#
# COMPACT_ATOMS: atom_id res chain seq x y z
N MET A 1 11.27 6.71 -1.26
CA MET A 1 10.38 7.55 -2.08
C MET A 1 10.42 6.97 -3.48
N VAL A 2 9.26 6.55 -3.99
CA VAL A 2 9.05 5.90 -5.29
C VAL A 2 8.82 6.98 -6.34
N ASP A 3 9.16 6.73 -7.60
CA ASP A 3 8.81 7.64 -8.71
C ASP A 3 7.29 7.74 -8.88
N ALA A 4 6.80 8.95 -9.13
CA ALA A 4 5.37 9.26 -9.06
C ALA A 4 4.56 8.56 -10.16
N VAL A 5 5.08 8.51 -11.39
CA VAL A 5 4.39 7.93 -12.54
C VAL A 5 4.27 6.40 -12.43
N PRO A 6 5.37 5.64 -12.20
CA PRO A 6 5.25 4.19 -11.98
C PRO A 6 4.37 3.85 -10.76
N TYR A 7 4.41 4.69 -9.72
CA TYR A 7 3.59 4.49 -8.53
C TYR A 7 2.08 4.62 -8.80
N GLN A 8 1.66 5.63 -9.57
CA GLN A 8 0.25 5.85 -9.90
C GLN A 8 -0.31 4.71 -10.75
N GLU A 9 0.43 4.27 -11.77
CA GLU A 9 0.05 3.14 -12.62
C GLU A 9 -0.08 1.84 -11.82
N ALA A 10 0.84 1.60 -10.88
CA ALA A 10 0.80 0.45 -10.00
C ALA A 10 -0.42 0.47 -9.07
N VAL A 11 -0.72 1.62 -8.45
CA VAL A 11 -1.93 1.77 -7.63
C VAL A 11 -3.18 1.55 -8.49
N ALA A 12 -3.23 2.09 -9.70
CA ALA A 12 -4.35 1.91 -10.62
C ALA A 12 -4.54 0.43 -11.00
N SER A 13 -3.45 -0.28 -11.28
CA SER A 13 -3.45 -1.70 -11.62
C SER A 13 -3.95 -2.56 -10.46
N LEU A 14 -3.43 -2.32 -9.25
CA LEU A 14 -3.88 -3.03 -8.04
C LEU A 14 -5.34 -2.73 -7.72
N ALA A 15 -5.77 -1.47 -7.87
CA ALA A 15 -7.15 -1.08 -7.64
C ALA A 15 -8.11 -1.82 -8.57
N ARG A 16 -7.81 -1.89 -9.87
CA ARG A 16 -8.62 -2.65 -10.84
C ARG A 16 -8.60 -4.14 -10.55
N THR A 17 -7.43 -4.70 -10.25
CA THR A 17 -7.26 -6.15 -10.02
C THR A 17 -8.02 -6.63 -8.79
N HIS A 18 -8.06 -5.82 -7.72
CA HIS A 18 -8.66 -6.18 -6.44
C HIS A 18 -10.00 -5.50 -6.17
N GLY A 19 -10.54 -4.73 -7.12
CA GLY A 19 -11.78 -3.97 -6.95
C GLY A 19 -11.70 -2.94 -5.81
N ALA A 20 -10.52 -2.38 -5.56
CA ALA A 20 -10.34 -1.39 -4.50
C ALA A 20 -11.01 -0.07 -4.88
N THR A 21 -11.75 0.52 -3.95
CA THR A 21 -12.46 1.81 -4.14
C THR A 21 -11.86 2.94 -3.31
N ARG A 22 -11.04 2.61 -2.31
CA ARG A 22 -10.49 3.56 -1.34
C ARG A 22 -8.98 3.40 -1.24
N TYR A 23 -8.29 4.54 -1.14
CA TYR A 23 -6.86 4.63 -0.89
C TYR A 23 -6.62 5.29 0.46
N PHE A 24 -6.01 4.57 1.41
CA PHE A 24 -5.68 5.11 2.72
C PHE A 24 -4.32 5.80 2.67
N ALA A 25 -4.34 7.13 2.63
CA ALA A 25 -3.16 7.95 2.50
C ALA A 25 -2.29 7.92 3.76
N HIS A 26 -0.98 7.88 3.58
CA HIS A 26 -0.05 8.05 4.68
C HIS A 26 0.03 9.54 5.08
N ARG A 27 0.17 9.83 6.39
CA ARG A 27 0.21 11.21 6.94
C ARG A 27 1.26 12.14 6.31
N ARG A 28 2.31 11.56 5.71
CA ARG A 28 3.43 12.30 5.08
C ARG A 28 3.24 12.55 3.59
N GLU A 29 2.17 12.04 2.98
CA GLU A 29 1.91 12.28 1.56
C GLU A 29 1.34 13.68 1.33
N SER A 30 1.92 14.38 0.35
CA SER A 30 1.50 15.72 -0.01
C SER A 30 0.11 15.70 -0.63
N ALA A 31 -0.67 16.77 -0.39
CA ALA A 31 -2.00 16.91 -0.95
C ALA A 31 -1.99 16.87 -2.49
N GLU A 32 -0.98 17.49 -3.11
CA GLU A 32 -0.78 17.47 -4.56
C GLU A 32 -0.62 16.05 -5.12
N LYS A 33 0.21 15.21 -4.48
CA LYS A 33 0.39 13.82 -4.89
C LYS A 33 -0.93 13.03 -4.79
N LEU A 34 -1.66 13.25 -3.70
CA LEU A 34 -2.93 12.57 -3.45
C LEU A 34 -4.01 12.99 -4.45
N HIS A 35 -4.08 14.27 -4.79
CA HIS A 35 -5.02 14.77 -5.79
C HIS A 35 -4.71 14.22 -7.19
N ALA A 36 -3.43 14.17 -7.57
CA ALA A 36 -3.01 13.55 -8.82
C ALA A 36 -3.35 12.04 -8.86
N LEU A 37 -3.21 11.34 -7.71
CA LEU A 37 -3.59 9.93 -7.59
C LEU A 37 -5.11 9.73 -7.72
N GLU A 38 -5.90 10.55 -7.03
CA GLU A 38 -7.36 10.54 -7.14
C GLU A 38 -7.81 10.75 -8.59
N ALA A 39 -7.28 11.77 -9.26
CA ALA A 39 -7.60 12.06 -10.66
C ALA A 39 -7.21 10.91 -11.61
N ALA A 40 -6.08 10.23 -11.36
CA ALA A 40 -5.61 9.14 -12.21
C ALA A 40 -6.34 7.81 -11.98
N THR A 41 -6.90 7.59 -10.78
CA THR A 41 -7.39 6.26 -10.37
C THR A 41 -8.88 6.21 -10.05
N GLY A 42 -9.51 7.35 -9.76
CA GLY A 42 -10.89 7.44 -9.27
C GLY A 42 -11.08 6.88 -7.85
N LEU A 43 -9.99 6.59 -7.13
CA LEU A 43 -10.04 6.10 -5.75
C LEU A 43 -10.45 7.23 -4.81
N GLU A 44 -11.33 6.92 -3.86
CA GLU A 44 -11.60 7.80 -2.73
C GLU A 44 -10.35 7.87 -1.84
N ILE A 45 -9.77 9.07 -1.71
CA ILE A 45 -8.61 9.29 -0.85
C ILE A 45 -9.07 9.47 0.59
N VAL A 46 -8.77 8.47 1.42
CA VAL A 46 -9.05 8.52 2.87
C VAL A 46 -7.80 9.02 3.59
N ARG A 47 -7.89 10.14 4.29
CA ARG A 47 -6.82 10.66 5.17
C ARG A 47 -7.19 10.38 6.63
N PRO A 48 -6.69 9.29 7.22
CA PRO A 48 -7.09 8.92 8.57
C PRO A 48 -6.45 9.83 9.61
N ASP A 49 -7.26 10.35 10.55
CA ASP A 49 -6.80 11.14 11.70
C ASP A 49 -6.21 10.27 12.84
N LEU A 50 -6.42 8.96 12.76
CA LEU A 50 -5.92 7.94 13.67
C LEU A 50 -5.02 6.95 12.94
N PRO A 51 -4.18 6.17 13.65
CA PRO A 51 -3.45 5.05 13.05
C PRO A 51 -4.37 4.14 12.23
N LEU A 52 -3.87 3.67 11.09
CA LEU A 52 -4.65 2.90 10.12
C LEU A 52 -5.27 1.65 10.75
N GLU A 53 -4.58 1.04 11.72
CA GLU A 53 -5.03 -0.09 12.52
C GLU A 53 -6.33 0.19 13.26
N LEU A 54 -6.47 1.39 13.84
CA LEU A 54 -7.66 1.79 14.59
C LEU A 54 -8.82 2.11 13.66
N ILE A 55 -8.56 2.77 12.53
CA ILE A 55 -9.58 3.07 11.53
C ILE A 55 -10.09 1.78 10.90
N ALA A 56 -9.18 0.90 10.49
CA ALA A 56 -9.49 -0.39 9.89
C ALA A 56 -10.30 -1.29 10.83
N ARG A 57 -10.06 -1.20 12.15
CA ARG A 57 -10.83 -1.97 13.15
C ARG A 57 -12.21 -1.38 13.44
N ARG A 58 -12.38 -0.06 13.34
CA ARG A 58 -13.62 0.65 13.75
C ARG A 58 -14.65 0.82 12.64
N GLY A 59 -14.20 0.98 11.41
CA GLY A 59 -15.05 1.35 10.27
C GLY A 59 -15.14 0.25 9.23
N PRO A 60 -16.04 0.38 8.24
CA PRO A 60 -16.14 -0.59 7.17
C PRO A 60 -14.82 -0.62 6.38
N ILE A 61 -14.12 -1.73 6.45
CA ILE A 61 -12.96 -2.02 5.61
C ILE A 61 -13.34 -3.11 4.60
N GLY A 62 -12.71 -3.09 3.43
CA GLY A 62 -12.90 -4.15 2.46
C GLY A 62 -12.43 -5.50 3.02
N HIS A 63 -12.93 -6.60 2.44
CA HIS A 63 -12.48 -7.95 2.79
C HIS A 63 -10.97 -8.15 2.50
N THR A 64 -10.38 -7.32 1.64
CA THR A 64 -8.95 -7.33 1.35
C THR A 64 -8.37 -5.93 1.45
N VAL A 65 -7.24 -5.81 2.14
CA VAL A 65 -6.40 -4.61 2.16
C VAL A 65 -5.13 -4.91 1.40
N VAL A 66 -4.88 -4.17 0.33
CA VAL A 66 -3.67 -4.31 -0.48
C VAL A 66 -2.70 -3.20 -0.10
N SER A 67 -1.45 -3.55 0.18
CA SER A 67 -0.39 -2.61 0.54
C SER A 67 0.86 -2.89 -0.27
N PHE A 68 1.58 -1.83 -0.64
CA PHE A 68 3.01 -1.95 -0.95
C PHE A 68 3.80 -2.23 0.34
N PRO A 69 5.11 -2.58 0.29
CA PRO A 69 5.88 -2.85 1.49
C PRO A 69 5.89 -1.60 2.39
N SER A 70 5.33 -1.75 3.58
CA SER A 70 5.14 -0.69 4.57
C SER A 70 5.16 -1.33 5.95
N THR A 71 5.67 -0.63 6.96
CA THR A 71 5.73 -1.16 8.33
C THR A 71 4.35 -1.51 8.89
N VAL A 72 3.29 -0.89 8.36
CA VAL A 72 1.90 -1.15 8.76
C VAL A 72 1.45 -2.58 8.47
N VAL A 73 2.13 -3.29 7.56
CA VAL A 73 1.80 -4.69 7.23
C VAL A 73 2.21 -5.67 8.33
N HIS A 74 3.01 -5.24 9.32
CA HIS A 74 3.29 -6.03 10.52
C HIS A 74 2.24 -5.84 11.62
N THR A 75 1.55 -4.70 11.62
CA THR A 75 0.62 -4.31 12.69
C THR A 75 -0.83 -4.52 12.29
N LEU A 76 -1.18 -4.31 11.02
CA LEU A 76 -2.53 -4.54 10.50
C LEU A 76 -3.06 -5.96 10.70
N PRO A 77 -2.29 -7.04 10.42
CA PRO A 77 -2.76 -8.39 10.67
C PRO A 77 -3.13 -8.62 12.14
N LEU A 78 -2.38 -8.03 13.07
CA LEU A 78 -2.65 -8.13 14.51
C LEU A 78 -3.92 -7.36 14.90
N ALA A 79 -4.07 -6.14 14.39
CA ALA A 79 -5.24 -5.29 14.66
C ALA A 79 -6.54 -5.87 14.08
N LEU A 80 -6.45 -6.54 12.92
CA LEU A 80 -7.58 -7.10 12.21
C LEU A 80 -7.79 -8.60 12.48
N ALA A 81 -7.07 -9.18 13.42
CA ALA A 81 -7.28 -10.56 13.83
C ALA A 81 -8.76 -10.79 14.21
N GLY A 82 -9.34 -11.86 13.68
CA GLY A 82 -10.74 -12.25 13.88
C GLY A 82 -11.78 -11.44 13.10
N THR A 83 -11.37 -10.53 12.21
CA THR A 83 -12.31 -9.74 11.38
C THR A 83 -12.62 -10.38 10.01
N GLY A 84 -11.86 -11.41 9.62
CA GLY A 84 -11.94 -12.00 8.28
C GLY A 84 -11.25 -11.19 7.18
N VAL A 85 -10.64 -10.04 7.51
CA VAL A 85 -9.93 -9.21 6.54
C VAL A 85 -8.59 -9.82 6.15
N ASN A 86 -8.35 -9.95 4.85
CA ASN A 86 -7.11 -10.41 4.27
C ASN A 86 -6.16 -9.23 4.03
N ILE A 87 -4.92 -9.33 4.49
CA ILE A 87 -3.86 -8.37 4.17
C ILE A 87 -3.01 -8.94 3.04
N ALA A 88 -2.96 -8.24 1.91
CA ALA A 88 -2.12 -8.59 0.76
C ALA A 88 -1.00 -7.56 0.58
N VAL A 89 0.24 -8.05 0.43
CA VAL A 89 1.42 -7.21 0.19
C VAL A 89 1.89 -7.43 -1.24
N CYS A 90 1.87 -6.37 -2.05
CA CYS A 90 2.46 -6.37 -3.38
C CYS A 90 3.85 -5.75 -3.31
N ASP A 91 4.87 -6.48 -3.75
CA ASP A 91 6.21 -5.92 -3.83
C ASP A 91 6.28 -4.77 -4.84
N ILE A 92 7.29 -3.91 -4.67
CA ILE A 92 7.59 -2.86 -5.64
C ILE A 92 8.78 -3.33 -6.48
N ALA A 93 8.68 -3.18 -7.79
CA ALA A 93 9.78 -3.44 -8.69
C ALA A 93 11.00 -2.55 -8.33
N PRO A 94 12.23 -3.09 -8.19
CA PRO A 94 13.40 -2.35 -7.73
C PRO A 94 13.68 -1.05 -8.51
N GLU A 95 13.34 -1.04 -9.80
CA GLU A 95 13.47 0.05 -10.76
C GLU A 95 12.55 1.26 -10.49
N TRP A 96 11.50 1.12 -9.68
CA TRP A 96 10.61 2.23 -9.31
C TRP A 96 11.11 3.05 -8.12
N LEU A 97 12.15 2.55 -7.46
CA LEU A 97 12.84 3.31 -6.44
C LEU A 97 13.63 4.41 -7.14
N ARG A 98 13.36 5.66 -6.78
CA ARG A 98 14.12 6.83 -7.25
C ARG A 98 15.60 6.48 -7.32
N THR A 99 16.32 6.98 -8.32
CA THR A 99 17.78 6.78 -8.47
C THR A 99 18.57 7.20 -7.21
N THR A 100 17.97 8.05 -6.36
CA THR A 100 18.49 8.49 -5.06
C THR A 100 18.15 7.58 -3.88
N ALA A 101 17.44 6.47 -4.09
CA ALA A 101 17.07 5.53 -3.06
C ALA A 101 18.31 4.70 -2.69
N SER A 102 18.81 4.90 -1.47
CA SER A 102 19.96 4.14 -0.99
C SER A 102 19.71 2.63 -1.06
N PRO A 103 20.73 1.79 -1.27
CA PRO A 103 20.62 0.32 -1.20
C PRO A 103 19.99 -0.19 0.12
N ARG A 104 20.12 0.57 1.21
CA ARG A 104 19.45 0.32 2.49
C ARG A 104 17.92 0.39 2.40
N ALA A 105 17.38 1.26 1.55
CA ALA A 105 15.94 1.38 1.34
C ALA A 105 15.37 0.18 0.56
N GLN A 106 16.14 -0.38 -0.39
CA GLN A 106 15.80 -1.63 -1.07
C GLN A 106 15.76 -2.79 -0.09
N GLY A 107 16.85 -3.00 0.68
CA GLY A 107 16.89 -4.05 1.69
C GLY A 107 15.82 -3.92 2.77
N PHE A 108 15.42 -2.68 3.11
CA PHE A 108 14.31 -2.44 4.03
C PHE A 108 12.97 -2.89 3.46
N LEU A 109 12.67 -2.57 2.20
CA LEU A 109 11.39 -2.96 1.58
C LEU A 109 11.28 -4.47 1.40
N SER A 110 12.35 -5.12 0.92
CA SER A 110 12.42 -6.59 0.84
C SER A 110 12.30 -7.23 2.24
N GLY A 111 13.00 -6.68 3.23
CA GLY A 111 12.93 -7.16 4.62
C GLY A 111 11.54 -7.01 5.24
N VAL A 112 10.79 -5.95 4.91
CA VAL A 112 9.41 -5.76 5.37
C VAL A 112 8.50 -6.85 4.79
N THR A 113 8.59 -7.14 3.48
CA THR A 113 7.78 -8.21 2.86
C THR A 113 8.18 -9.59 3.42
N GLU A 114 9.47 -9.83 3.66
CA GLU A 114 9.99 -11.10 4.17
C GLU A 114 9.57 -11.39 5.61
N THR A 115 9.58 -10.37 6.47
CA THR A 115 9.33 -10.52 7.91
C THR A 115 7.86 -10.35 8.30
N ALA A 116 7.01 -9.88 7.38
CA ALA A 116 5.58 -9.76 7.61
C ALA A 116 4.92 -11.14 7.74
N ARG A 117 4.26 -11.37 8.89
CA ARG A 117 3.51 -12.61 9.17
C ARG A 117 2.02 -12.35 9.08
N GLY A 118 1.28 -13.35 8.59
CA GLY A 118 -0.18 -13.24 8.41
C GLY A 118 -0.60 -12.38 7.22
N VAL A 119 0.27 -12.24 6.22
CA VAL A 119 -0.01 -11.51 4.98
C VAL A 119 0.07 -12.45 3.77
N GLN A 120 -0.77 -12.22 2.76
CA GLN A 120 -0.68 -12.82 1.45
C GLN A 120 0.31 -12.03 0.60
N ARG A 121 1.28 -12.68 -0.04
CA ARG A 121 2.19 -12.00 -0.97
C ARG A 121 1.61 -12.00 -2.38
N LEU A 122 1.70 -10.86 -3.05
CA LEU A 122 1.37 -10.68 -4.46
C LEU A 122 2.67 -10.41 -5.21
N THR A 123 2.88 -11.12 -6.32
CA THR A 123 4.04 -10.87 -7.19
C THR A 123 3.89 -9.51 -7.85
N SER A 124 4.90 -8.65 -7.71
CA SER A 124 4.98 -7.38 -8.42
C SER A 124 4.84 -7.66 -9.92
N THR A 125 3.80 -7.14 -10.54
CA THR A 125 3.68 -7.16 -12.00
C THR A 125 4.67 -6.16 -12.56
N ALA A 126 5.87 -6.64 -12.91
CA ALA A 126 6.77 -5.92 -13.80
C ALA A 126 6.02 -5.72 -15.12
N HIS A 127 5.79 -4.47 -15.49
CA HIS A 127 5.24 -4.17 -16.80
C HIS A 127 6.35 -4.41 -17.83
N ALA A 128 6.09 -5.33 -18.75
CA ALA A 128 6.79 -5.40 -20.04
C ALA A 128 6.43 -4.18 -20.90
#